data_AF-A0A7Z9IXM1-F1
#
_entry.id   AF-A0A7Z9IXM1-F1
#
_cell.length_a   1.000
_cell.length_b   1.000
_cell.length_c   1.000
_cell.angle_alpha   90.00
_cell.angle_beta   90.00
_cell.angle_gamma   90.00
#
_symmetry.space_group_name_H-M   'P 1'
#
loop_
_entity.id
_entity.type
_entity.pdbx_description
1 polymer ?
#
loop_
_entity_poly.entity_id
_entity_poly.type
_entity_poly.pdbx_seq_one_letter_code
_entity_poly.pdbx_strand_id
1 'polypeptide(L)'
;MVKFNRDSVVAIILLLLCGILFYSSFDIRQPDYGVLMPSTWPRIIIAVLALLSSIYLIQSLRARPIEKIDDDLNIRVDAFSITENKPGIMGFFDYWRNPIICFSMFFLFLITLPVFGMLIGGLIFVFTLMSLLGGWKPRK
;
A
#
# COMPACT_ATOMS: atom_id res chain seq x y z
N MET A 1 33.80 15.50 -0.85
CA MET A 1 33.35 14.12 -1.16
C MET A 1 31.90 14.02 -0.74
N VAL A 2 30.98 13.90 -1.69
CA VAL A 2 29.54 13.76 -1.43
C VAL A 2 29.35 12.45 -0.66
N LYS A 3 28.94 12.52 0.61
CA LYS A 3 28.48 11.32 1.32
C LYS A 3 27.22 10.88 0.59
N PHE A 4 27.31 9.77 -0.13
CA PHE A 4 26.16 9.20 -0.80
C PHE A 4 25.17 8.75 0.27
N ASN A 5 24.09 9.51 0.42
CA ASN A 5 23.12 9.24 1.46
C ASN A 5 22.39 7.94 1.12
N ARG A 6 22.15 7.09 2.13
CA ARG A 6 21.46 5.79 1.96
C ARG A 6 20.11 5.97 1.27
N ASP A 7 19.43 7.07 1.60
CA ASP A 7 18.13 7.45 1.05
C ASP A 7 18.20 7.73 -0.46
N SER A 8 19.32 8.29 -0.94
CA SER A 8 19.53 8.51 -2.38
C SER A 8 19.73 7.18 -3.12
N VAL A 9 20.44 6.22 -2.51
CA VAL A 9 20.61 4.86 -3.05
C VAL A 9 19.23 4.20 -3.22
N VAL A 10 18.40 4.26 -2.18
CA VAL A 10 17.06 3.66 -2.16
C VAL A 10 16.17 4.30 -3.22
N ALA A 11 16.19 5.63 -3.33
CA ALA A 11 15.43 6.37 -4.34
C ALA A 11 15.81 5.97 -5.78
N ILE A 12 17.11 5.80 -6.05
CA ILE A 12 17.62 5.40 -7.36
C ILE A 12 17.18 3.97 -7.70
N ILE A 13 17.27 3.05 -6.74
CA ILE A 13 16.83 1.66 -6.92
C ILE A 13 15.32 1.60 -7.20
N LEU A 14 14.51 2.37 -6.45
CA LEU A 14 13.06 2.46 -6.67
C LEU A 14 12.73 2.99 -8.06
N LEU A 15 13.43 4.03 -8.52
CA LEU A 15 13.23 4.57 -9.87
C LEU A 15 13.62 3.57 -10.97
N LEU A 16 14.73 2.86 -10.80
CA LEU A 16 15.15 1.80 -11.73
C LEU A 16 14.11 0.69 -11.80
N LEU A 17 13.61 0.24 -10.66
CA LEU A 17 12.59 -0.80 -10.57
C LEU A 17 11.29 -0.35 -11.24
N CYS A 18 10.83 0.89 -11.00
CA CYS A 18 9.70 1.47 -11.71
C CYS A 18 9.92 1.48 -13.23
N GLY A 19 11.12 1.82 -13.71
CA GLY A 19 11.46 1.78 -15.13
C GLY A 19 11.37 0.38 -15.73
N ILE A 20 11.93 -0.63 -15.04
CA ILE A 20 11.87 -2.03 -15.47
C ILE A 20 10.42 -2.53 -15.52
N LEU A 21 9.63 -2.24 -14.48
CA LEU A 21 8.21 -2.62 -14.44
C LEU A 21 7.40 -1.91 -15.51
N PHE A 22 7.71 -0.64 -15.80
CA PHE A 22 7.04 0.10 -16.87
C PHE A 22 7.32 -0.53 -18.23
N TYR A 23 8.58 -0.92 -18.49
CA TYR A 23 8.94 -1.64 -19.71
C TYR A 23 8.21 -2.98 -19.82
N SER A 24 8.18 -3.76 -18.74
CA SER A 24 7.42 -5.03 -18.67
C SER A 24 5.92 -4.83 -18.88
N SER A 25 5.36 -3.67 -18.53
CA SER A 25 3.94 -3.36 -18.72
C SER A 25 3.53 -3.27 -20.21
N PHE A 26 4.46 -3.22 -21.14
CA PHE A 26 4.18 -3.29 -22.59
C PHE A 26 4.10 -4.72 -23.13
N ASP A 27 4.62 -5.71 -22.40
CA ASP A 27 4.61 -7.12 -22.81
C ASP A 27 3.29 -7.85 -22.44
N ILE A 28 2.40 -7.15 -21.74
CA ILE A 28 1.09 -7.68 -21.34
C ILE A 28 0.23 -7.81 -22.59
N ARG A 29 -0.12 -9.06 -22.96
CA ARG A 29 -1.10 -9.34 -24.01
C ARG A 29 -2.41 -8.60 -23.72
N GLN A 30 -2.93 -7.90 -24.72
CA GLN A 30 -4.15 -7.10 -24.62
C GLN A 30 -5.31 -7.86 -25.26
N PRO A 31 -6.08 -8.65 -24.50
CA PRO A 31 -7.35 -9.18 -25.00
C PRO A 31 -8.36 -8.05 -25.13
N ASP A 32 -9.01 -7.96 -26.29
CA ASP A 32 -9.94 -6.89 -26.62
C ASP A 32 -11.34 -7.21 -26.08
N TYR A 33 -11.56 -6.89 -24.80
CA TYR A 33 -12.82 -7.16 -24.09
C TYR A 33 -13.79 -5.95 -24.12
N GLY A 34 -13.55 -4.94 -24.96
CA GLY A 34 -14.40 -3.73 -25.00
C GLY A 34 -14.39 -2.91 -23.70
N VAL A 35 -13.42 -3.18 -22.81
CA VAL A 35 -13.19 -2.48 -21.54
C VAL A 35 -11.79 -1.87 -21.54
N LEU A 36 -11.49 -1.05 -20.51
CA LEU A 36 -10.16 -0.50 -20.30
C LEU A 36 -9.07 -1.57 -20.43
N MET A 37 -8.02 -1.27 -21.21
CA MET A 37 -6.91 -2.21 -21.46
C MET A 37 -6.35 -2.69 -20.12
N PRO A 38 -6.15 -4.01 -19.91
CA PRO A 38 -5.59 -4.56 -18.67
C PRO A 38 -4.24 -3.95 -18.27
N SER A 39 -3.49 -3.45 -19.24
CA SER A 39 -2.22 -2.74 -19.04
C SER A 39 -2.35 -1.33 -18.46
N THR A 40 -3.56 -0.74 -18.43
CA THR A 40 -3.77 0.64 -17.97
C THR A 40 -3.54 0.80 -16.48
N TRP A 41 -4.03 -0.15 -15.66
CA TRP A 41 -3.93 -0.07 -14.21
C TRP A 41 -2.49 -0.18 -13.69
N PRO A 42 -1.68 -1.17 -14.15
CA PRO A 42 -0.26 -1.22 -13.80
C PRO A 42 0.49 0.05 -14.19
N ARG A 43 0.21 0.61 -15.37
CA ARG A 43 0.87 1.84 -15.85
C ARG A 43 0.55 3.06 -14.98
N ILE A 44 -0.69 3.23 -14.55
CA ILE A 44 -1.08 4.35 -13.67
C ILE A 44 -0.35 4.25 -12.33
N ILE A 45 -0.33 3.06 -11.71
CA ILE A 45 0.36 2.86 -10.43
C ILE A 45 1.86 3.14 -10.58
N ILE A 46 2.51 2.60 -11.61
CA ILE A 46 3.95 2.82 -11.85
C ILE A 46 4.24 4.29 -12.12
N ALA A 47 3.39 4.99 -12.88
CA ALA A 47 3.57 6.41 -13.16
C ALA A 47 3.52 7.26 -11.88
N VAL A 48 2.54 7.01 -11.00
CA VAL A 48 2.45 7.68 -9.69
C VAL A 48 3.68 7.34 -8.84
N LEU A 49 4.08 6.07 -8.76
CA LEU A 49 5.22 5.62 -7.95
C LEU A 49 6.56 6.19 -8.44
N ALA A 50 6.74 6.30 -9.75
CA ALA A 50 7.90 6.95 -10.38
C ALA A 50 7.94 8.45 -10.10
N LEU A 51 6.78 9.12 -10.10
CA LEU A 51 6.67 10.54 -9.73
C LEU A 51 7.05 10.75 -8.26
N LEU A 52 6.49 9.96 -7.34
CA LEU A 52 6.84 10.06 -5.92
C LEU A 52 8.32 9.73 -5.66
N SER A 53 8.86 8.70 -6.32
CA SER A 53 10.28 8.33 -6.20
C SER A 53 11.20 9.42 -6.74
N SER A 54 10.80 10.11 -7.82
CA SER A 54 11.53 11.26 -8.36
C SER A 54 11.52 12.43 -7.38
N ILE A 55 10.37 12.74 -6.78
CA ILE A 55 10.27 13.78 -5.74
C ILE A 55 11.16 13.42 -4.54
N TYR A 56 11.12 12.17 -4.09
CA TYR A 56 11.95 11.67 -2.99
C TYR A 56 13.45 11.76 -3.31
N LEU A 57 13.88 11.42 -4.54
CA LEU A 57 15.26 11.60 -4.98
C LEU A 57 15.67 13.09 -4.93
N ILE A 58 14.82 13.98 -5.44
CA ILE A 58 15.08 15.43 -5.41
C ILE A 58 15.19 15.94 -3.97
N GLN A 59 14.33 15.48 -3.06
CA GLN A 59 14.40 15.80 -1.65
C GLN A 59 15.69 15.25 -1.01
N SER A 60 16.06 14.01 -1.31
CA SER A 60 17.27 13.35 -0.78
C SER A 60 18.56 14.05 -1.23
N LEU A 61 18.59 14.55 -2.48
CA LEU A 61 19.72 15.30 -3.02
C LEU A 61 19.77 16.75 -2.49
N ARG A 62 18.62 17.34 -2.17
CA ARG A 62 18.52 18.71 -1.61
C ARG A 62 18.64 18.75 -0.09
N ALA A 63 18.44 17.62 0.59
CA ALA A 63 18.55 17.52 2.04
C ALA A 63 20.00 17.75 2.49
N ARG A 64 20.24 18.88 3.18
CA ARG A 64 21.33 18.98 4.17
C ARG A 64 21.06 17.97 5.30
N PRO A 65 22.06 17.55 6.10
CA PRO A 65 21.87 16.57 7.17
C PRO A 65 20.84 17.09 8.17
N ILE A 66 19.58 16.73 7.95
CA ILE A 66 18.50 16.96 8.87
C ILE A 66 18.50 15.70 9.74
N GLU A 67 18.99 15.93 10.95
CA GLU A 67 18.78 15.14 12.14
C GLU A 67 17.42 14.46 12.13
N LYS A 68 17.39 13.23 12.64
CA LYS A 68 16.22 12.35 12.77
C LYS A 68 14.93 13.15 12.87
N ILE A 69 14.09 13.06 11.84
CA ILE A 69 12.76 13.65 11.89
C ILE A 69 11.96 12.81 12.88
N ASP A 70 11.90 13.33 14.10
CA ASP A 70 10.97 12.97 15.14
C ASP A 70 9.52 13.15 14.63
N ASP A 71 8.75 12.06 14.70
CA ASP A 71 7.38 11.94 15.21
C ASP A 71 6.21 12.88 14.83
N ASP A 72 6.33 13.93 14.00
CA ASP A 72 5.20 14.89 13.86
C ASP A 72 4.78 15.35 12.45
N LEU A 73 5.20 14.66 11.37
CA LEU A 73 4.61 14.91 10.05
C LEU A 73 3.61 13.81 9.68
N ASN A 74 2.34 14.05 10.05
CA ASN A 74 1.14 13.29 9.68
C ASN A 74 0.85 13.31 8.15
N ILE A 75 1.83 13.03 7.31
CA ILE A 75 1.54 12.51 5.97
C ILE A 75 1.31 11.02 6.18
N ARG A 76 0.03 10.62 6.23
CA ARG A 76 -0.40 9.21 6.21
C ARG A 76 -0.08 8.61 4.84
N VAL A 77 1.20 8.45 4.54
CA VAL A 77 1.65 7.47 3.56
C VAL A 77 1.64 6.16 4.34
N ASP A 78 0.54 5.42 4.27
CA ASP A 78 0.41 4.06 4.82
C ASP A 78 1.30 3.05 4.05
N ALA A 79 2.46 3.48 3.56
CA ALA A 79 3.51 2.64 3.03
C ALA A 79 4.44 2.27 4.18
N PHE A 80 4.06 1.22 4.90
CA PHE A 80 4.92 0.42 5.76
C PHE A 80 5.85 1.27 6.66
N SER A 81 5.28 1.87 7.71
CA SER A 81 6.10 2.44 8.76
C SER A 81 6.97 1.31 9.32
N ILE A 82 8.28 1.40 9.08
CA ILE A 82 9.30 0.64 9.81
C ILE A 82 9.34 1.24 11.22
N THR A 83 8.25 1.04 11.96
CA THR A 83 8.17 1.40 13.37
C THR A 83 9.03 0.40 14.10
N GLU A 84 9.98 0.93 14.88
CA GLU A 84 10.89 0.21 15.75
C GLU A 84 10.32 -1.12 16.24
N ASN A 85 11.05 -2.16 15.83
CA ASN A 85 10.83 -3.57 16.11
C ASN A 85 10.60 -3.75 17.62
N LYS A 86 9.34 -3.83 18.06
CA LYS A 86 9.02 -4.44 19.35
C LYS A 86 9.23 -5.96 19.17
N PRO A 87 10.27 -6.55 19.78
CA PRO A 87 10.58 -7.95 19.52
C PRO A 87 9.49 -8.83 20.13
N GLY A 88 8.81 -9.60 19.29
CA GLY A 88 7.90 -10.63 19.74
C GLY A 88 6.85 -11.04 18.71
N ILE A 89 6.54 -12.34 18.67
CA ILE A 89 5.42 -12.94 17.94
C ILE A 89 4.07 -12.24 18.25
N MET A 90 3.93 -11.68 19.44
CA MET A 90 2.75 -10.90 19.86
C MET A 90 2.67 -9.54 19.14
N GLY A 91 3.80 -8.85 18.96
CA GLY A 91 3.88 -7.58 18.24
C GLY A 91 3.65 -7.74 16.74
N PHE A 92 4.01 -8.90 16.17
CA PHE A 92 3.65 -9.26 14.81
C PHE A 92 2.13 -9.42 14.66
N PHE A 93 1.46 -10.06 15.62
CA PHE A 93 0.00 -10.25 15.53
C PHE A 93 -0.77 -8.93 15.66
N ASP A 94 -0.31 -8.02 16.52
CA ASP A 94 -0.89 -6.68 16.63
C ASP A 94 -0.65 -5.82 15.38
N TYR A 95 0.53 -5.93 14.75
CA TYR A 95 0.84 -5.26 13.50
C TYR A 95 -0.05 -5.78 12.35
N TRP A 96 -0.24 -7.09 12.27
CA TRP A 96 -1.02 -7.74 11.19
C TRP A 96 -2.53 -7.85 11.50
N ARG A 97 -3.01 -7.26 12.60
CA ARG A 97 -4.41 -7.42 13.04
C ARG A 97 -5.43 -6.95 12.00
N ASN A 98 -5.22 -5.79 11.39
CA ASN A 98 -6.10 -5.27 10.33
C ASN A 98 -6.14 -6.20 9.09
N PRO A 99 -4.99 -6.59 8.51
CA PRO A 99 -4.97 -7.58 7.43
C PRO A 99 -5.65 -8.91 7.80
N ILE A 100 -5.35 -9.47 8.98
CA ILE A 100 -5.90 -10.75 9.44
C ILE A 100 -7.43 -10.66 9.56
N ILE A 101 -7.94 -9.56 10.10
CA ILE A 101 -9.37 -9.29 10.19
C ILE A 101 -10.03 -9.27 8.80
N CYS A 102 -9.44 -8.56 7.82
CA CYS A 102 -9.97 -8.52 6.46
C CYS A 102 -10.06 -9.91 5.85
N PHE A 103 -8.98 -10.71 5.96
CA PHE A 103 -8.97 -12.09 5.47
C PHE A 103 -9.99 -12.97 6.18
N SER A 104 -10.10 -12.85 7.50
CA SER A 104 -11.07 -13.61 8.30
C SER A 104 -12.51 -13.27 7.92
N MET A 105 -12.83 -11.99 7.73
CA MET A 105 -14.17 -11.57 7.32
C MET A 105 -14.51 -12.04 5.91
N PHE A 106 -13.55 -12.00 5.00
CA PHE A 106 -13.75 -12.50 3.64
C PHE A 106 -14.00 -14.01 3.64
N PHE A 107 -13.25 -14.75 4.46
CA PHE A 107 -13.48 -16.19 4.64
C PHE A 107 -14.88 -16.49 5.19
N LEU A 108 -15.33 -15.72 6.18
CA LEU A 108 -16.67 -15.85 6.75
C LEU A 108 -17.74 -15.56 5.69
N PHE A 109 -17.54 -14.53 4.85
CA PHE A 109 -18.41 -14.24 3.72
C PHE A 109 -18.54 -15.44 2.77
N LEU A 110 -17.43 -16.09 2.40
CA LEU A 110 -17.45 -17.29 1.55
C LEU A 110 -18.27 -18.44 2.16
N ILE A 111 -18.18 -18.66 3.47
CA ILE A 111 -18.96 -19.70 4.17
C ILE A 111 -20.45 -19.36 4.17
N THR A 112 -20.81 -18.07 4.28
CA THR A 112 -22.20 -17.62 4.31
C THR A 112 -22.85 -17.52 2.92
N LEU A 113 -22.08 -17.55 1.83
CA LEU A 113 -22.59 -17.52 0.45
C LEU A 113 -23.72 -18.53 0.15
N PRO A 114 -23.60 -19.83 0.49
CA PRO A 114 -24.65 -20.82 0.20
C PRO A 114 -25.97 -20.54 0.94
N VAL A 115 -25.94 -19.81 2.07
CA VAL A 115 -27.12 -19.56 2.91
C VAL A 115 -27.75 -18.19 2.61
N PHE A 116 -26.93 -17.13 2.57
CA PHE A 116 -27.40 -15.75 2.40
C PHE A 116 -27.48 -15.29 0.94
N GLY A 117 -26.87 -16.03 0.01
CA GLY A 117 -26.74 -15.62 -1.39
C GLY A 117 -25.77 -14.45 -1.58
N MET A 118 -25.45 -14.16 -2.84
CA MET A 118 -24.42 -13.19 -3.21
C MET A 118 -24.81 -11.73 -2.88
N LEU A 119 -26.11 -11.40 -2.95
CA LEU A 119 -26.60 -10.03 -2.76
C LEU A 119 -26.61 -9.61 -1.28
N ILE A 120 -27.27 -10.39 -0.42
CA ILE A 120 -27.43 -10.05 1.00
C ILE A 120 -26.09 -10.26 1.73
N GLY A 121 -25.37 -11.33 1.42
CA GLY A 121 -24.03 -11.56 1.97
C GLY A 121 -23.06 -10.42 1.64
N GLY A 122 -23.11 -9.89 0.41
CA GLY A 122 -22.26 -8.79 -0.01
C GLY A 122 -22.55 -7.49 0.76
N LEU A 123 -23.84 -7.17 0.95
CA LEU A 123 -24.26 -5.98 1.70
C LEU A 123 -23.81 -6.05 3.16
N ILE A 124 -24.02 -7.20 3.82
CA ILE A 124 -23.58 -7.42 5.21
C ILE A 124 -22.05 -7.30 5.29
N PHE A 125 -21.33 -7.93 4.37
CA PHE A 125 -19.86 -7.91 4.34
C PHE A 125 -19.29 -6.49 4.23
N VAL A 126 -19.82 -5.67 3.31
CA VAL A 126 -19.41 -4.27 3.15
C VAL A 126 -19.70 -3.46 4.42
N PHE A 127 -20.90 -3.63 5.00
CA PHE A 127 -21.28 -2.90 6.20
C PHE A 127 -20.39 -3.25 7.39
N THR A 128 -20.10 -4.55 7.59
CA THR A 128 -19.20 -5.00 8.63
C THR A 128 -17.77 -4.49 8.37
N LEU A 129 -17.28 -4.52 7.12
CA LEU A 129 -15.94 -4.06 6.80
C LEU A 129 -15.78 -2.57 7.11
N MET A 130 -16.73 -1.74 6.67
CA MET A 130 -16.72 -0.31 6.96
C MET A 130 -16.82 -0.02 8.45
N SER A 131 -17.64 -0.78 9.18
CA SER A 131 -17.79 -0.63 10.63
C SER A 131 -16.50 -0.96 11.37
N LEU A 132 -15.78 -2.00 10.93
CA LEU A 132 -14.63 -2.54 11.65
C LEU A 132 -13.33 -1.82 11.28
N LEU A 133 -13.12 -1.44 10.01
CA LEU A 133 -11.99 -0.61 9.58
C LEU A 133 -12.17 0.87 9.91
N GLY A 134 -13.41 1.37 9.94
CA GLY A 134 -13.71 2.76 10.30
C GLY A 134 -13.35 3.11 11.75
N GLY A 135 -13.10 2.09 12.59
CA GLY A 135 -12.81 2.24 14.00
C GLY A 135 -14.07 2.58 14.79
N TRP A 136 -14.41 1.77 15.78
CA TRP A 136 -15.46 2.11 16.74
C TRP A 136 -14.90 3.11 17.75
N LYS A 137 -14.80 4.37 17.33
CA LYS A 137 -14.49 5.47 18.24
C LYS A 137 -15.77 6.27 18.46
N PRO A 138 -16.37 6.25 19.67
CA PRO A 138 -17.45 7.18 19.96
C PRO A 138 -16.90 8.60 19.74
N ARG A 139 -17.61 9.41 18.94
CA ARG A 139 -17.37 10.85 18.87
C ARG A 139 -17.50 11.37 20.30
N LYS A 140 -16.36 11.74 20.90
CA LYS A 140 -16.35 12.60 22.08
C LYS A 140 -16.59 14.03 21.63
#